data_AF-A0A7K3Y8W7-F1
#
_entry.id   AF-A0A7K3Y8W7-F1
#
_cell.length_a   1.000
_cell.length_b   1.000
_cell.length_c   1.000
_cell.angle_alpha   90.00
_cell.angle_beta   90.00
_cell.angle_gamma   90.00
#
_symmetry.space_group_name_H-M   'P 1'
#
loop_
_entity.id
_entity.type
_entity.pdbx_description
1 polymer ?
#
loop_
_entity_poly.entity_id
_entity_poly.type
_entity_poly.pdbx_seq_one_letter_code
_entity_poly.pdbx_strand_id
1 'polypeptide(L)'
;MADTFIRRSTYQCSMSFKVEVIEKISALITAAFGLVAALAWNGAIQELFKIFFGDRSTLAAMLVYAIVVTIIAVAATIWIGRAAAKAKGEG
;
A
#
# COMPACT_ATOMS: atom_id res chain seq x y z
N MET A 1 -44.97 -6.18 21.14
CA MET A 1 -44.47 -7.15 20.14
C MET A 1 -44.14 -6.51 18.78
N ALA A 2 -44.69 -5.35 18.42
CA ALA A 2 -44.28 -4.60 17.21
C ALA A 2 -43.11 -3.63 17.49
N ASP A 3 -43.03 -3.20 18.74
CA ASP A 3 -42.04 -2.33 19.39
C ASP A 3 -40.58 -2.82 19.28
N THR A 4 -40.33 -4.14 19.33
CA THR A 4 -38.99 -4.72 19.16
C THR A 4 -38.52 -4.77 17.70
N PHE A 5 -39.44 -4.85 16.73
CA PHE A 5 -39.11 -4.85 15.29
C PHE A 5 -38.74 -3.46 14.79
N ILE A 6 -39.47 -2.42 15.24
CA ILE A 6 -39.19 -1.02 14.87
C ILE A 6 -37.86 -0.53 15.43
N ARG A 7 -37.46 -0.96 16.64
CA ARG A 7 -36.12 -0.64 17.17
C ARG A 7 -35.01 -1.26 16.32
N ARG A 8 -35.16 -2.49 15.81
CA ARG A 8 -34.10 -3.16 15.04
C ARG A 8 -33.82 -2.49 13.68
N SER A 9 -34.84 -1.92 13.04
CA SER A 9 -34.72 -1.23 11.74
C SER A 9 -33.90 0.06 11.81
N THR A 10 -34.07 0.86 12.86
CA THR A 10 -33.37 2.15 13.03
C THR A 10 -31.91 2.00 13.47
N TYR A 11 -31.54 0.94 14.21
CA TYR A 11 -30.13 0.66 14.56
C TYR A 11 -29.32 0.05 13.40
N GLN A 12 -29.96 -0.70 12.51
CA GLN A 12 -29.28 -1.37 11.38
C GLN A 12 -28.76 -0.37 10.33
N CYS A 13 -29.55 0.67 10.04
CA CYS A 13 -29.16 1.76 9.12
C CYS A 13 -27.95 2.57 9.64
N SER A 14 -27.88 2.81 10.95
CA SER A 14 -26.75 3.51 11.59
C SER A 14 -25.46 2.68 11.59
N MET A 15 -25.54 1.38 11.88
CA MET A 15 -24.36 0.50 11.90
C MET A 15 -23.77 0.30 10.50
N SER A 16 -24.60 0.09 9.48
CA SER A 16 -24.15 -0.06 8.10
C SER A 16 -23.45 1.21 7.57
N PHE A 17 -24.03 2.38 7.83
CA PHE A 17 -23.45 3.65 7.38
C PHE A 17 -22.07 3.92 8.02
N LYS A 18 -21.92 3.65 9.33
CA LYS A 18 -20.63 3.81 10.01
C LYS A 18 -19.56 2.88 9.43
N VAL A 19 -19.91 1.64 9.11
CA VAL A 19 -18.99 0.68 8.49
C VAL A 19 -18.56 1.15 7.10
N GLU A 20 -19.50 1.57 6.27
CA GLU A 20 -19.22 2.07 4.92
C GLU A 20 -18.33 3.32 4.95
N VAL A 21 -18.60 4.26 5.85
CA VAL A 21 -17.76 5.46 6.06
C VAL A 21 -16.34 5.08 6.48
N ILE A 22 -16.20 4.15 7.43
CA ILE A 22 -14.87 3.68 7.88
C ILE A 22 -14.12 2.99 6.73
N GLU A 23 -14.81 2.22 5.90
CA GLU A 23 -14.21 1.55 4.73
C GLU A 23 -13.74 2.54 3.66
N LYS A 24 -14.51 3.59 3.37
CA LYS A 24 -14.07 4.63 2.42
C LYS A 24 -12.90 5.43 2.99
N ILE A 25 -12.95 5.79 4.27
CA ILE A 25 -11.87 6.52 4.92
C ILE A 25 -10.60 5.67 4.97
N SER A 26 -10.69 4.38 5.30
CA SER A 26 -9.53 3.49 5.31
C SER A 26 -8.88 3.39 3.94
N ALA A 27 -9.67 3.22 2.87
CA ALA A 27 -9.16 3.19 1.49
C ALA A 27 -8.43 4.49 1.10
N LEU A 28 -9.02 5.66 1.43
CA LEU A 28 -8.39 6.96 1.16
C LEU A 28 -7.09 7.16 1.94
N ILE A 29 -7.09 6.78 3.23
CA ILE A 29 -5.92 6.87 4.09
C ILE A 29 -4.81 5.93 3.58
N THR A 30 -5.14 4.68 3.25
CA THR A 30 -4.19 3.72 2.67
C THR A 30 -3.60 4.23 1.37
N ALA A 31 -4.41 4.82 0.49
CA ALA A 31 -3.94 5.41 -0.76
C ALA A 31 -2.99 6.61 -0.51
N ALA A 32 -3.38 7.52 0.40
CA ALA A 32 -2.56 8.68 0.76
C ALA A 32 -1.21 8.26 1.36
N PHE A 33 -1.22 7.31 2.31
CA PHE A 33 0.02 6.78 2.88
C PHE A 33 0.85 5.97 1.87
N GLY A 34 0.21 5.25 0.94
CA GLY A 34 0.90 4.57 -0.15
C GLY A 34 1.67 5.55 -1.04
N LEU A 35 1.06 6.70 -1.35
CA LEU A 35 1.72 7.76 -2.10
C LEU A 35 2.90 8.38 -1.33
N VAL A 36 2.71 8.69 -0.06
CA VAL A 36 3.78 9.21 0.82
C VAL A 36 4.93 8.21 0.94
N ALA A 37 4.63 6.92 1.10
CA ALA A 37 5.62 5.85 1.17
C ALA A 37 6.43 5.76 -0.13
N ALA A 38 5.79 5.83 -1.29
CA ALA A 38 6.47 5.84 -2.58
C ALA A 38 7.43 7.04 -2.74
N LEU A 39 6.99 8.24 -2.33
CA LEU A 39 7.81 9.45 -2.39
C LEU A 39 9.02 9.37 -1.43
N ALA A 40 8.79 8.89 -0.21
CA ALA A 40 9.84 8.77 0.79
C ALA A 40 10.87 7.68 0.44
N TRP A 41 10.42 6.57 -0.15
CA TRP A 41 11.31 5.45 -0.49
C TRP A 41 12.28 5.80 -1.60
N ASN A 42 11.90 6.66 -2.55
CA ASN A 42 12.79 7.19 -3.57
C ASN A 42 14.00 7.91 -2.95
N GLY A 43 13.74 8.84 -2.03
CA GLY A 43 14.80 9.57 -1.33
C GLY A 43 15.60 8.70 -0.36
N ALA A 44 14.93 7.80 0.37
CA ALA A 44 15.58 6.92 1.34
C ALA A 44 16.62 5.99 0.68
N ILE A 45 16.28 5.40 -0.47
CA ILE A 45 17.24 4.58 -1.22
C ILE A 45 18.42 5.45 -1.66
N GLN A 46 18.18 6.66 -2.18
CA GLN A 46 19.26 7.55 -2.63
C GLN A 46 20.24 7.94 -1.51
N GLU A 47 19.75 8.25 -0.32
CA GLU A 47 20.64 8.56 0.83
C GLU A 47 21.38 7.33 1.32
N LEU A 48 20.72 6.16 1.35
CA LEU A 48 21.39 4.91 1.68
C LEU A 48 22.57 4.65 0.74
N PHE A 49 22.37 4.85 -0.56
CA PHE A 49 23.45 4.71 -1.55
C PHE A 49 24.61 5.68 -1.32
N LYS A 50 24.36 6.92 -0.90
CA LYS A 50 25.45 7.84 -0.56
C LYS A 50 26.30 7.35 0.60
N ILE A 51 25.65 6.81 1.63
CA ILE A 51 26.35 6.32 2.82
C ILE A 51 27.28 5.15 2.44
N PHE A 52 26.82 4.27 1.54
CA PHE A 52 27.61 3.11 1.11
C PHE A 52 28.66 3.40 0.02
N PHE A 53 28.39 4.32 -0.92
CA PHE A 53 29.22 4.52 -2.13
C PHE A 53 29.87 5.90 -2.24
N GLY A 54 29.60 6.83 -1.31
CA GLY A 54 30.12 8.20 -1.37
C GLY A 54 29.30 9.12 -2.29
N ASP A 55 29.92 10.21 -2.76
CA ASP A 55 29.21 11.30 -3.42
C ASP A 55 28.62 10.92 -4.80
N ARG A 56 27.45 11.49 -5.11
CA ARG A 56 26.56 11.09 -6.22
C ARG A 56 27.04 11.44 -7.62
N SER A 57 28.26 11.96 -7.76
CA SER A 57 28.77 12.51 -9.02
C SER A 57 29.29 11.46 -10.00
N THR A 58 29.44 10.20 -9.57
CA THR A 58 29.88 9.13 -10.46
C THR A 58 28.68 8.50 -11.17
N LEU A 59 28.71 8.50 -12.50
CA LEU A 59 27.73 7.82 -13.37
C LEU A 59 27.44 6.37 -12.89
N ALA A 60 28.46 5.72 -12.32
CA ALA A 60 28.39 4.41 -11.69
C ALA A 60 27.36 4.33 -10.54
N ALA A 61 27.28 5.32 -9.65
CA ALA A 61 26.32 5.33 -8.54
C ALA A 61 24.86 5.39 -9.04
N MET A 62 24.59 6.17 -10.10
CA MET A 62 23.25 6.24 -10.70
C MET A 62 22.86 4.93 -11.40
N LEU A 63 23.82 4.27 -12.07
CA LEU A 63 23.60 2.96 -12.69
C LEU A 63 23.32 1.87 -11.66
N VAL A 64 24.08 1.83 -10.56
CA VAL A 64 23.84 0.85 -9.48
C VAL A 64 22.48 1.08 -8.81
N TYR A 65 22.12 2.34 -8.53
CA TYR A 65 20.78 2.70 -8.03
C TYR A 65 19.66 2.15 -8.93
N ALA A 66 19.74 2.38 -10.25
CA ALA A 66 18.72 1.95 -11.21
C ALA A 66 18.57 0.42 -11.27
N ILE A 67 19.69 -0.31 -11.25
CA ILE A 67 19.70 -1.78 -11.27
C ILE A 67 19.04 -2.33 -9.99
N VAL A 68 19.42 -1.83 -8.82
CA VAL A 68 18.88 -2.31 -7.54
C VAL A 68 17.38 -2.04 -7.44
N VAL A 69 16.92 -0.85 -7.83
CA VAL A 69 15.48 -0.53 -7.85
C VAL A 69 14.71 -1.45 -8.78
N THR A 70 15.28 -1.80 -9.94
CA THR A 70 14.64 -2.70 -10.91
C THR A 70 14.53 -4.13 -10.38
N ILE A 71 15.58 -4.65 -9.73
CA ILE A 71 15.56 -5.97 -9.11
C ILE A 71 14.47 -6.04 -8.02
N ILE A 72 14.40 -5.02 -7.16
CA ILE A 72 13.37 -4.95 -6.11
C ILE A 72 11.97 -4.86 -6.71
N ALA A 73 11.78 -4.04 -7.74
CA ALA A 73 10.49 -3.90 -8.41
C ALA A 73 10.03 -5.23 -9.03
N VAL A 74 10.89 -5.92 -9.76
CA VAL A 74 10.58 -7.23 -10.37
C VAL A 74 10.26 -8.27 -9.31
N ALA A 75 11.04 -8.35 -8.23
CA ALA A 75 10.78 -9.26 -7.13
C ALA A 75 9.41 -9.00 -6.48
N ALA A 76 9.09 -7.73 -6.21
CA ALA A 76 7.79 -7.33 -5.67
C ALA A 76 6.64 -7.67 -6.63
N THR A 77 6.78 -7.40 -7.93
CA THR A 77 5.78 -7.74 -8.95
C THR A 77 5.52 -9.25 -9.01
N ILE A 78 6.56 -10.08 -8.96
CA ILE A 78 6.42 -11.54 -8.94
C ILE A 78 5.71 -12.00 -7.67
N TRP A 79 6.07 -11.45 -6.50
CA TRP A 79 5.44 -11.81 -5.23
C TRP A 79 3.96 -11.47 -5.21
N ILE A 80 3.58 -10.26 -5.64
CA ILE A 80 2.18 -9.83 -5.75
C ILE A 80 1.43 -10.73 -6.74
N GLY A 81 2.03 -11.03 -7.90
CA GLY A 81 1.45 -11.92 -8.89
C GLY A 81 1.18 -13.33 -8.34
N ARG A 82 2.12 -13.89 -7.56
CA ARG A 82 1.96 -15.20 -6.90
C ARG A 82 0.90 -15.18 -5.80
N ALA A 83 0.85 -14.13 -4.99
CA ALA A 83 -0.16 -13.97 -3.95
C ALA A 83 -1.57 -13.88 -4.55
N ALA A 84 -1.73 -13.11 -5.63
CA ALA A 84 -2.99 -12.98 -6.36
C ALA A 84 -3.41 -14.31 -7.01
N ALA A 85 -2.48 -15.07 -7.59
CA ALA A 85 -2.75 -16.38 -8.15
C ALA A 85 -3.20 -17.39 -7.09
N LYS A 86 -2.56 -17.38 -5.90
CA LYS A 86 -2.96 -18.24 -4.78
C LYS A 86 -4.36 -17.92 -4.27
N ALA A 87 -4.68 -16.63 -4.10
CA ALA A 87 -6.02 -16.19 -3.68
C ALA A 87 -7.12 -16.56 -4.68
N LYS A 88 -6.80 -16.73 -5.98
CA LYS A 88 -7.73 -17.22 -7.00
C LYS A 88 -7.82 -18.75 -7.11
N GLY A 89 -6.80 -19.48 -6.66
CA GLY A 89 -6.76 -20.95 -6.74
C GLY A 89 -7.44 -21.67 -5.58
N GLU A 90 -7.85 -20.94 -4.54
CA GLU A 90 -8.55 -21.44 -3.35
C GLU A 90 -10.05 -21.06 -3.35
N GLY A 91 -10.60 -20.66 -4.51
CA GLY A 91 -12.02 -20.36 -4.73
C GLY A 91 -12.67 -21.32 -5.72
#